data_AF-A0A3E0KDG0-F1
#
_entry.id   AF-A0A3E0KDG0-F1
#
_cell.length_a   1.000
_cell.length_b   1.000
_cell.length_c   1.000
_cell.angle_alpha   90.00
_cell.angle_beta   90.00
_cell.angle_gamma   90.00
#
_symmetry.space_group_name_H-M   'P 1'
#
loop_
_entity.id
_entity.type
_entity.pdbx_description
1 polymer ?
#
loop_
_entity_poly.entity_id
_entity_poly.type
_entity_poly.pdbx_seq_one_letter_code
_entity_poly.pdbx_strand_id
1 'polypeptide(L)'
;MAEALQADHQRLRAQGARAFLSSLSDRISFDDQGALVIRWGSGLRLGLDELDRVLLVPSAFCPRRFLFYRDRRTLVLYYSPGAAAQEAGGAPPEHLLLAHAALADPTRLQLLRLVASTRLPAQEMARRLDVNESTVSRHLRVLLEAGLIAREAQEGRFQYYAVQWRRLADLYGETRAYLTAPGDLPGAGGAAAEGDPGV
;
A
#
# COMPACT_ATOMS: atom_id res chain seq x y z
N MET A 1 13.60 -12.53 -15.74
CA MET A 1 14.22 -11.60 -14.75
C MET A 1 15.24 -10.67 -15.42
N ALA A 2 16.27 -11.18 -16.11
CA ALA A 2 17.29 -10.34 -16.77
C ALA A 2 16.70 -9.29 -17.74
N GLU A 3 15.77 -9.69 -18.61
CA GLU A 3 15.10 -8.78 -19.55
C GLU A 3 14.31 -7.67 -18.84
N ALA A 4 13.55 -8.03 -17.79
CA ALA A 4 12.79 -7.07 -16.98
C ALA A 4 13.72 -6.04 -16.30
N LEU A 5 14.88 -6.48 -15.81
CA LEU A 5 15.89 -5.59 -15.22
C LEU A 5 16.49 -4.64 -16.25
N GLN A 6 16.75 -5.12 -17.46
CA GLN A 6 17.28 -4.30 -18.54
C GLN A 6 16.25 -3.25 -18.98
N ALA A 7 14.99 -3.63 -19.10
CA ALA A 7 13.89 -2.71 -19.36
C ALA A 7 13.76 -1.66 -18.25
N ASP A 8 13.80 -2.07 -16.97
CA ASP A 8 13.72 -1.14 -15.84
C ASP A 8 14.94 -0.20 -15.77
N HIS A 9 16.14 -0.68 -16.11
CA HIS A 9 17.33 0.18 -16.23
C HIS A 9 17.15 1.25 -17.33
N GLN A 10 16.63 0.85 -18.50
CA GLN A 10 16.34 1.78 -19.60
C GLN A 10 15.29 2.81 -19.20
N ARG A 11 14.20 2.37 -18.53
CA ARG A 11 13.17 3.27 -17.99
C ARG A 11 13.76 4.27 -17.01
N LEU A 12 14.55 3.81 -16.03
CA LEU A 12 15.22 4.67 -15.06
C LEU A 12 16.10 5.73 -15.73
N ARG A 13 16.85 5.35 -16.77
CA ARG A 13 17.69 6.28 -17.55
C ARG A 13 16.86 7.29 -18.34
N ALA A 14 15.75 6.86 -18.94
CA ALA A 14 14.93 7.69 -19.81
C ALA A 14 14.08 8.72 -19.03
N GLN A 15 13.42 8.31 -17.94
CA GLN A 15 12.49 9.16 -17.20
C GLN A 15 13.09 9.78 -15.91
N GLY A 16 14.28 9.33 -15.52
CA GLY A 16 14.94 9.75 -14.29
C GLY A 16 14.40 9.04 -13.03
N ALA A 17 15.09 9.25 -11.91
CA ALA A 17 14.85 8.52 -10.66
C ALA A 17 13.45 8.78 -10.06
N ARG A 18 12.98 10.02 -10.07
CA ARG A 18 11.68 10.37 -9.47
C ARG A 18 10.51 9.70 -10.20
N ALA A 19 10.43 9.89 -11.51
CA ALA A 19 9.37 9.27 -12.31
C ALA A 19 9.48 7.73 -12.28
N PHE A 20 10.69 7.18 -12.24
CA PHE A 20 10.87 5.74 -12.05
C PHE A 20 10.31 5.25 -10.71
N LEU A 21 10.69 5.87 -9.60
CA LEU A 21 10.20 5.50 -8.28
C LEU A 21 8.67 5.58 -8.19
N SER A 22 8.07 6.66 -8.70
CA SER A 22 6.61 6.82 -8.73
C SER A 22 5.90 5.83 -9.65
N SER A 23 6.60 5.29 -10.66
CA SER A 23 6.02 4.25 -11.51
C SER A 23 5.99 2.87 -10.85
N LEU A 24 6.74 2.63 -9.77
CA LEU A 24 6.82 1.31 -9.13
C LEU A 24 5.55 0.94 -8.36
N SER A 25 4.87 1.95 -7.81
CA SER A 25 3.62 1.80 -7.06
C SER A 25 2.96 3.18 -6.93
N ASP A 26 1.63 3.20 -6.99
CA ASP A 26 0.79 4.36 -6.70
C ASP A 26 0.92 4.88 -5.25
N ARG A 27 1.59 4.12 -4.39
CA ARG A 27 1.95 4.49 -3.02
C ARG A 27 3.24 5.29 -2.94
N ILE A 28 4.00 5.42 -4.03
CA ILE A 28 5.26 6.17 -4.08
C ILE A 28 5.04 7.45 -4.87
N SER A 29 5.24 8.59 -4.21
CA SER A 29 5.02 9.91 -4.78
C SER A 29 6.09 10.89 -4.33
N PHE A 30 6.08 12.09 -4.92
CA PHE A 30 6.87 13.22 -4.46
C PHE A 30 5.93 14.38 -4.15
N ASP A 31 6.19 15.09 -3.06
CA ASP A 31 5.42 16.30 -2.74
C ASP A 31 5.96 17.54 -3.49
N ASP A 32 5.32 18.69 -3.27
CA ASP A 32 5.68 19.96 -3.93
C ASP A 32 7.10 20.44 -3.58
N GLN A 33 7.66 19.99 -2.45
CA GLN A 33 9.03 20.28 -2.05
C GLN A 33 10.02 19.27 -2.65
N GLY A 34 9.55 18.29 -3.42
CA GLY A 34 10.35 17.25 -4.03
C GLY A 34 10.81 16.17 -3.05
N ALA A 35 10.20 16.09 -1.87
CA ALA A 35 10.45 15.04 -0.90
C ALA A 35 9.74 13.74 -1.32
N LEU A 36 10.42 12.61 -1.16
CA LEU A 36 9.87 11.29 -1.39
C LEU A 36 8.80 10.97 -0.33
N VAL A 37 7.61 10.62 -0.80
CA VAL A 37 6.47 10.21 0.03
C VAL A 37 6.10 8.77 -0.31
N ILE A 38 6.28 7.87 0.65
CA ILE A 38 5.85 6.48 0.55
C ILE A 38 4.65 6.26 1.49
N ARG A 39 3.50 5.94 0.92
CA ARG A 39 2.26 5.64 1.64
C ARG A 39 2.29 4.21 2.17
N TRP A 40 2.78 4.07 3.39
CA TRP A 40 2.87 2.82 4.13
C TRP A 40 2.78 3.14 5.62
N GLY A 41 1.81 2.61 6.37
CA GLY A 41 1.73 3.01 7.77
C GLY A 41 1.23 4.44 7.94
N SER A 42 1.86 5.14 8.88
CA SER A 42 1.85 6.60 9.02
C SER A 42 2.49 7.35 7.85
N GLY A 43 3.04 6.64 6.87
CA GLY A 43 3.80 7.19 5.76
C GLY A 43 5.27 7.42 6.10
N LEU A 44 6.13 7.32 5.09
CA LEU A 44 7.48 7.86 5.10
C LEU A 44 7.47 9.14 4.26
N ARG A 45 7.92 10.25 4.83
CA ARG A 45 8.26 11.47 4.10
C ARG A 45 9.74 11.76 4.31
N LEU A 46 10.45 11.99 3.22
CA LEU A 46 11.91 12.06 3.24
C LEU A 46 12.41 13.03 2.17
N GLY A 47 13.17 14.04 2.57
CA GLY A 47 13.93 14.86 1.63
C GLY A 47 14.99 14.01 0.92
N LEU A 48 15.09 14.08 -0.40
CA LEU A 48 16.14 13.34 -1.13
C LEU A 48 17.55 13.84 -0.77
N ASP A 49 17.66 15.08 -0.30
CA ASP A 49 18.86 15.70 0.27
C ASP A 49 19.29 15.09 1.63
N GLU A 50 18.35 14.44 2.34
CA GLU A 50 18.67 13.66 3.53
C GLU A 50 19.36 12.33 3.23
N LEU A 51 19.40 11.93 1.95
CA LEU A 51 19.98 10.67 1.50
C LEU A 51 21.30 10.87 0.77
N ASP A 52 22.26 9.98 1.04
CA ASP A 52 23.47 9.84 0.25
C ASP A 52 23.24 8.95 -0.97
N ARG A 53 22.25 8.03 -0.89
CA ARG A 53 21.89 7.12 -1.98
C ARG A 53 20.52 6.46 -1.80
N VAL A 54 19.94 6.09 -2.94
CA VAL A 54 18.79 5.17 -3.04
C VAL A 54 19.26 3.90 -3.75
N LEU A 55 19.17 2.76 -3.08
CA LEU A 55 19.50 1.44 -3.63
C LEU A 55 18.22 0.74 -4.07
N LEU A 56 18.07 0.56 -5.39
CA LEU A 56 16.98 -0.21 -5.98
C LEU A 56 17.40 -1.67 -6.06
N VAL A 57 16.73 -2.53 -5.28
CA VAL A 57 17.05 -3.95 -5.18
C VAL A 57 15.93 -4.77 -5.84
N PRO A 58 16.12 -5.24 -7.07
CA PRO A 58 15.11 -6.08 -7.70
C PRO A 58 14.97 -7.42 -6.96
N SER A 59 13.74 -7.87 -6.74
CA SER A 59 13.45 -9.13 -6.08
C SER A 59 12.19 -9.79 -6.63
N ALA A 60 12.30 -11.06 -7.04
CA ALA A 60 11.13 -11.90 -7.34
C ALA A 60 10.29 -12.21 -6.08
N PHE A 61 10.89 -12.09 -4.90
CA PHE A 61 10.27 -12.37 -3.60
C PHE A 61 9.86 -11.08 -2.89
N CYS A 62 9.36 -10.10 -3.64
CA CYS A 62 8.91 -8.84 -3.07
C CYS A 62 7.40 -8.95 -2.72
N PRO A 63 7.04 -9.04 -1.43
CA PRO A 63 5.62 -9.02 -1.05
C PRO A 63 5.04 -7.64 -1.36
N ARG A 64 3.77 -7.58 -1.81
CA ARG A 64 3.02 -6.31 -1.93
C ARG A 64 3.73 -5.26 -2.80
N ARG A 65 4.33 -5.71 -3.92
CA ARG A 65 4.99 -4.93 -5.01
C ARG A 65 6.28 -4.20 -4.65
N PHE A 66 6.43 -3.66 -3.43
CA PHE A 66 7.70 -3.11 -2.95
C PHE A 66 7.86 -3.27 -1.43
N LEU A 67 9.11 -3.20 -0.95
CA LEU A 67 9.48 -3.11 0.46
C LEU A 67 10.59 -2.09 0.58
N PHE A 68 10.61 -1.29 1.65
CA PHE A 68 11.70 -0.35 1.89
C PHE A 68 12.22 -0.41 3.31
N TYR A 69 13.49 -0.08 3.45
CA TYR A 69 14.17 0.09 4.72
C TYR A 69 15.13 1.28 4.61
N ARG A 70 15.18 2.10 5.66
CA ARG A 70 16.12 3.22 5.76
C ARG A 70 17.21 2.85 6.76
N ASP A 71 18.46 2.80 6.29
CA ASP A 71 19.64 2.79 7.14
C ASP A 71 20.33 4.15 7.09
N ARG A 72 20.21 4.93 8.16
CA ARG A 72 20.79 6.29 8.24
C ARG A 72 20.40 7.15 7.01
N ARG A 73 21.34 7.36 6.10
CA ARG A 73 21.21 8.17 4.88
C ARG A 73 21.12 7.32 3.60
N THR A 74 20.87 6.01 3.72
CA THR A 74 20.62 5.11 2.59
C THR A 74 19.19 4.60 2.63
N LEU A 75 18.45 4.78 1.55
CA LEU A 75 17.15 4.14 1.33
C LEU A 75 17.35 2.90 0.47
N VAL A 76 17.00 1.73 0.99
CA VAL A 76 16.95 0.49 0.22
C VAL A 76 15.50 0.22 -0.16
N LEU A 77 15.22 0.08 -1.45
CA LEU A 77 13.89 -0.19 -1.99
C LEU A 77 13.93 -1.47 -2.80
N TYR A 78 13.33 -2.51 -2.23
CA TYR A 78 13.06 -3.76 -2.92
C TYR A 78 11.82 -3.59 -3.79
N TYR A 79 11.88 -4.06 -5.03
CA TYR A 79 10.73 -4.00 -5.94
C TYR A 79 10.69 -5.24 -6.83
N SER A 80 9.50 -5.57 -7.34
CA SER A 80 9.34 -6.61 -8.35
C SER A 80 9.56 -6.03 -9.74
N PRO A 81 10.59 -6.47 -10.50
CA PRO A 81 10.86 -5.95 -11.84
C PRO A 81 9.71 -6.22 -12.80
N GLY A 82 9.40 -5.25 -13.65
CA GLY A 82 8.29 -5.35 -14.61
C GLY A 82 6.89 -5.19 -14.01
N ALA A 83 6.71 -5.16 -12.68
CA ALA A 83 5.40 -4.97 -12.06
C ALA A 83 4.76 -3.61 -12.38
N ALA A 84 5.58 -2.59 -12.66
CA ALA A 84 5.13 -1.27 -13.12
C ALA A 84 4.64 -1.27 -14.58
N ALA A 85 5.09 -2.24 -15.39
CA ALA A 85 4.77 -2.31 -16.82
C ALA A 85 3.43 -3.03 -17.10
N GLN A 86 2.78 -3.58 -16.07
CA GLN A 86 1.70 -4.57 -16.20
C GLN A 86 0.38 -4.16 -15.52
N GLU A 87 0.14 -2.87 -15.27
CA GLU A 87 -1.22 -2.40 -15.01
C GLU A 87 -1.92 -2.15 -16.34
N ALA A 88 -2.54 -3.21 -16.87
CA ALA A 88 -3.54 -3.08 -17.92
C ALA A 88 -4.63 -2.12 -17.44
N GLY A 89 -5.08 -1.22 -18.33
CA GLY A 89 -6.11 -0.21 -18.00
C GLY A 89 -7.32 -0.86 -17.35
N GLY A 90 -7.76 -0.31 -16.20
CA GLY A 90 -8.94 -0.75 -15.46
C GLY A 90 -8.68 -1.63 -14.23
N ALA A 91 -7.43 -2.07 -13.98
CA ALA A 91 -7.08 -2.73 -12.72
C ALA A 91 -7.26 -1.79 -11.51
N PRO A 92 -7.74 -2.28 -10.34
CA PRO A 92 -7.89 -1.45 -9.16
C PRO A 92 -6.53 -1.00 -8.63
N PRO A 93 -6.41 0.26 -8.16
CA PRO A 93 -5.17 0.77 -7.55
C PRO A 93 -4.70 -0.11 -6.37
N GLU A 94 -3.39 -0.22 -6.17
CA GLU A 94 -2.81 -1.08 -5.13
C GLU A 94 -3.25 -0.62 -3.72
N HIS A 95 -3.26 0.69 -3.47
CA HIS A 95 -3.68 1.25 -2.18
C HIS A 95 -5.14 0.93 -1.84
N LEU A 96 -6.01 0.82 -2.87
CA LEU A 96 -7.41 0.47 -2.72
C LEU A 96 -7.55 -1.00 -2.28
N LEU A 97 -6.84 -1.91 -2.98
CA LEU A 97 -6.81 -3.33 -2.65
C LEU A 97 -6.28 -3.59 -1.23
N LEU A 98 -5.18 -2.93 -0.84
CA LEU A 98 -4.59 -3.09 0.49
C LEU A 98 -5.55 -2.69 1.61
N ALA A 99 -6.27 -1.58 1.44
CA ALA A 99 -7.22 -1.09 2.43
C ALA A 99 -8.44 -2.00 2.56
N HIS A 100 -9.04 -2.43 1.44
CA HIS A 100 -10.16 -3.38 1.46
C HIS A 100 -9.77 -4.73 2.03
N ALA A 101 -8.60 -5.27 1.66
CA ALA A 101 -8.09 -6.50 2.24
C ALA A 101 -7.84 -6.35 3.76
N ALA A 102 -7.40 -5.18 4.22
CA ALA A 102 -7.24 -4.91 5.65
C ALA A 102 -8.58 -4.80 6.39
N LEU A 103 -9.66 -4.37 5.74
CA LEU A 103 -11.01 -4.32 6.33
C LEU A 103 -11.76 -5.66 6.28
N ALA A 104 -11.45 -6.54 5.33
CA ALA A 104 -12.13 -7.82 5.12
C ALA A 104 -11.73 -8.91 6.14
N ASP A 105 -11.74 -8.60 7.44
CA ASP A 105 -11.44 -9.54 8.52
C ASP A 105 -12.14 -9.13 9.83
N PRO A 106 -12.82 -10.07 10.50
CA PRO A 106 -13.63 -9.76 11.67
C PRO A 106 -12.80 -9.22 12.84
N THR A 107 -11.63 -9.81 13.11
CA THR A 107 -10.74 -9.38 14.19
C THR A 107 -10.20 -7.98 13.93
N ARG A 108 -9.84 -7.66 12.67
CA ARG A 108 -9.37 -6.31 12.30
C ARG A 108 -10.46 -5.26 12.45
N LEU A 109 -11.71 -5.56 12.08
CA LEU A 109 -12.83 -4.62 12.31
C LEU A 109 -13.12 -4.42 13.80
N GLN A 110 -13.05 -5.48 14.61
CA GLN A 110 -13.18 -5.37 16.06
C GLN A 110 -12.05 -4.55 16.69
N LEU A 111 -10.81 -4.75 16.25
CA LEU A 111 -9.66 -3.93 16.67
C LEU A 111 -9.85 -2.46 16.27
N LEU A 112 -10.26 -2.17 15.04
CA LEU A 112 -10.58 -0.80 14.61
C LEU A 112 -11.64 -0.16 15.50
N ARG A 113 -12.69 -0.91 15.87
CA ARG A 113 -13.72 -0.43 16.81
C ARG A 113 -13.13 -0.13 18.19
N LEU A 114 -12.27 -1.00 18.74
CA LEU A 114 -11.61 -0.76 20.03
C LEU A 114 -10.73 0.49 19.98
N VAL A 115 -9.92 0.63 18.92
CA VAL A 115 -9.06 1.80 18.69
C VAL A 115 -9.87 3.08 18.54
N ALA A 116 -11.04 3.02 17.89
CA ALA A 116 -11.94 4.16 17.73
C ALA A 116 -12.61 4.58 19.04
N SER A 117 -12.97 3.62 19.90
CA SER A 117 -13.78 3.89 21.08
C SER A 117 -12.97 4.20 22.34
N THR A 118 -11.74 3.68 22.45
CA THR A 118 -10.98 3.75 23.70
C THR A 118 -9.48 3.70 23.47
N ARG A 119 -8.74 4.56 24.19
CA ARG A 119 -7.27 4.53 24.19
C ARG A 119 -6.77 3.33 25.00
N LEU A 120 -6.43 2.24 24.30
CA LEU A 120 -5.99 0.97 24.88
C LEU A 120 -4.64 0.54 24.32
N PRO A 121 -3.75 -0.07 25.14
CA PRO A 121 -2.55 -0.70 24.62
C PRO A 121 -2.90 -2.03 23.93
N ALA A 122 -2.04 -2.46 23.00
CA ALA A 122 -2.24 -3.70 22.23
C ALA A 122 -2.51 -4.94 23.08
N GLN A 123 -1.86 -5.04 24.25
CA GLN A 123 -2.03 -6.14 25.21
C GLN A 123 -3.47 -6.22 25.76
N GLU A 124 -4.08 -5.07 26.03
CA GLU A 124 -5.45 -5.02 26.54
C GLU A 124 -6.46 -5.30 25.43
N MET A 125 -6.17 -4.90 24.19
CA MET A 125 -6.98 -5.31 23.03
C MET A 125 -6.98 -6.82 22.85
N ALA A 126 -5.83 -7.48 23.04
CA ALA A 126 -5.70 -8.94 22.95
C ALA A 126 -6.59 -9.64 23.98
N ARG A 127 -6.58 -9.17 25.23
CA ARG A 127 -7.45 -9.68 26.30
C ARG A 127 -8.94 -9.51 25.98
N ARG A 128 -9.35 -8.33 25.50
CA ARG A 128 -10.76 -8.05 25.21
C ARG A 128 -11.33 -8.85 24.04
N LEU A 129 -10.48 -9.20 23.08
CA LEU A 129 -10.89 -9.98 21.91
C LEU A 129 -10.65 -11.48 22.09
N ASP A 130 -10.16 -11.92 23.24
CA ASP A 130 -9.78 -13.31 23.53
C ASP A 130 -8.87 -13.92 22.45
N VAL A 131 -7.85 -13.16 22.04
CA VAL A 131 -6.83 -13.59 21.09
C VAL A 131 -5.45 -13.33 21.66
N ASN A 132 -4.45 -14.08 21.17
CA ASN A 132 -3.08 -13.88 21.63
C ASN A 132 -2.49 -12.54 21.13
N GLU A 133 -1.50 -12.02 21.86
CA GLU A 133 -0.86 -10.73 21.56
C GLU A 133 -0.13 -10.71 20.21
N SER A 134 0.40 -11.85 19.75
CA SER A 134 1.08 -11.96 18.46
C SER A 134 0.10 -11.77 17.29
N THR A 135 -1.12 -12.28 17.42
CA THR A 135 -2.22 -12.13 16.47
C THR A 135 -2.65 -10.67 16.41
N VAL A 136 -2.85 -10.03 17.57
CA VAL A 136 -3.15 -8.59 17.60
C VAL A 136 -2.04 -7.76 16.97
N SER A 137 -0.78 -8.04 17.31
CA SER A 137 0.37 -7.33 16.74
C SER A 137 0.43 -7.46 15.22
N ARG A 138 0.14 -8.66 14.68
CA ARG A 138 0.04 -8.90 13.24
C ARG A 138 -1.12 -8.11 12.61
N HIS A 139 -2.30 -8.13 13.22
CA HIS A 139 -3.46 -7.41 12.72
C HIS A 139 -3.27 -5.88 12.75
N LEU A 140 -2.73 -5.34 13.84
CA LEU A 140 -2.36 -3.93 13.95
C LEU A 140 -1.32 -3.53 12.91
N ARG A 141 -0.34 -4.40 12.61
CA ARG A 141 0.60 -4.17 11.51
C ARG A 141 -0.12 -4.05 10.17
N VAL A 142 -1.05 -4.96 9.86
CA VAL A 142 -1.83 -4.89 8.60
C VAL A 142 -2.66 -3.59 8.52
N LEU A 143 -3.31 -3.20 9.63
CA LEU A 143 -4.09 -1.96 9.70
C LEU A 143 -3.22 -0.70 9.56
N LEU A 144 -2.04 -0.69 10.18
CA LEU A 144 -1.04 0.36 9.98
C LEU A 144 -0.65 0.42 8.51
N GLU A 145 -0.21 -0.70 7.93
CA GLU A 145 0.25 -0.77 6.54
C GLU A 145 -0.77 -0.20 5.54
N ALA A 146 -2.06 -0.48 5.77
CA ALA A 146 -3.18 0.06 4.99
C ALA A 146 -3.50 1.55 5.26
N GLY A 147 -2.82 2.18 6.22
CA GLY A 147 -3.03 3.56 6.65
C GLY A 147 -4.33 3.78 7.44
N LEU A 148 -5.01 2.72 7.88
CA LEU A 148 -6.31 2.81 8.56
C LEU A 148 -6.18 3.23 10.02
N ILE A 149 -5.01 2.99 10.62
CA ILE A 149 -4.63 3.47 11.95
C ILE A 149 -3.23 4.10 11.89
N ALA A 150 -2.91 4.94 12.86
CA ALA A 150 -1.56 5.42 13.12
C ALA A 150 -1.16 5.13 14.57
N ARG A 151 0.15 5.11 14.81
CA ARG A 151 0.70 5.12 16.18
C ARG A 151 0.44 6.50 16.79
N GLU A 152 -0.26 6.54 17.90
CA GLU A 152 -0.63 7.80 18.58
C GLU A 152 0.44 8.20 19.59
N ALA A 153 0.78 7.28 20.50
CA ALA A 153 1.73 7.53 21.58
C ALA A 153 2.41 6.23 22.00
N GLN A 154 3.59 6.37 22.58
CA GLN A 154 4.28 5.29 23.27
C GLN A 154 4.56 5.74 24.72
N GLU A 155 4.03 5.00 25.68
CA GLU A 155 4.22 5.27 27.11
C GLU A 155 4.93 4.06 27.73
N GLY A 156 6.24 4.19 27.94
CA GLY A 156 7.09 3.06 28.33
C GLY A 156 7.04 1.94 27.28
N ARG A 157 6.53 0.77 27.68
CA ARG A 157 6.36 -0.41 26.81
C ARG A 157 5.02 -0.46 26.08
N PHE A 158 4.10 0.45 26.38
CA PHE A 158 2.76 0.44 25.83
C PHE A 158 2.67 1.30 24.57
N GLN A 159 2.15 0.72 23.50
CA GLN A 159 1.89 1.41 22.24
C GLN A 159 0.38 1.64 22.08
N TYR A 160 0.02 2.89 21.81
CA TYR A 160 -1.35 3.32 21.52
C TYR A 160 -1.50 3.66 20.05
N TYR A 161 -2.74 3.56 19.58
CA TYR A 161 -3.12 3.75 18.19
C TYR A 161 -4.35 4.65 18.09
N ALA A 162 -4.48 5.34 16.96
CA ALA A 162 -5.65 6.14 16.63
C ALA A 162 -6.12 5.80 15.22
N VAL A 163 -7.45 5.81 15.01
CA VAL A 163 -8.05 5.62 13.69
C VAL A 163 -7.76 6.82 12.80
N GLN A 164 -7.41 6.53 11.54
CA GLN A 164 -7.24 7.55 10.51
C GLN A 164 -8.57 7.79 9.79
N TRP A 165 -9.45 8.59 10.40
CA TRP A 165 -10.78 8.88 9.86
C TRP A 165 -10.77 9.47 8.46
N ARG A 166 -9.83 10.38 8.18
CA ARG A 166 -9.63 10.92 6.83
C ARG A 166 -9.36 9.82 5.82
N ARG A 167 -8.49 8.86 6.14
CA ARG A 167 -8.17 7.74 5.24
C ARG A 167 -9.39 6.86 4.96
N LEU A 168 -10.25 6.63 5.96
CA LEU A 168 -11.51 5.90 5.77
C LEU A 168 -12.48 6.65 4.84
N ALA A 169 -12.58 7.97 4.99
CA ALA A 169 -13.39 8.80 4.10
C ALA A 169 -12.83 8.81 2.67
N ASP A 170 -11.52 8.95 2.51
CA ASP A 170 -10.82 8.88 1.23
C ASP A 170 -11.07 7.53 0.55
N LEU A 171 -10.96 6.43 1.32
CA LEU A 171 -11.19 5.08 0.82
C LEU A 171 -12.59 4.90 0.23
N TYR A 172 -13.62 5.45 0.87
CA TYR A 172 -14.98 5.43 0.33
C TYR A 172 -15.08 6.19 -0.99
N GLY A 173 -14.48 7.39 -1.06
CA GLY A 173 -14.42 8.20 -2.27
C GLY A 173 -13.67 7.50 -3.41
N GLU A 174 -12.50 6.93 -3.12
CA GLU A 174 -11.65 6.14 -4.04
C GLU A 174 -12.41 4.92 -4.58
N THR A 175 -13.10 4.18 -3.69
CA THR A 175 -13.91 3.02 -4.07
C THR A 175 -15.05 3.41 -5.01
N ARG A 176 -15.78 4.47 -4.67
CA ARG A 176 -16.87 4.98 -5.52
C ARG A 176 -16.34 5.45 -6.87
N ALA A 177 -15.23 6.18 -6.89
CA ALA A 177 -14.60 6.65 -8.12
C ALA A 177 -14.19 5.49 -9.02
N TYR A 178 -13.55 4.44 -8.46
CA TYR A 178 -13.21 3.23 -9.21
C TYR A 178 -14.44 2.53 -9.80
N LEU A 179 -15.49 2.34 -9.01
CA LEU A 179 -16.72 1.66 -9.46
C LEU A 179 -17.54 2.44 -10.49
N THR A 180 -17.30 3.74 -10.62
CA THR A 180 -18.03 4.64 -11.55
C THR A 180 -17.15 5.16 -12.69
N ALA A 181 -15.88 4.77 -12.73
CA ALA A 181 -14.94 5.20 -13.75
C ALA A 181 -15.37 4.66 -15.12
N PRO A 182 -15.46 5.52 -16.16
CA PRO A 182 -15.70 5.05 -17.52
C PRO A 182 -14.43 4.39 -18.06
N GLY A 183 -14.48 3.08 -18.32
CA GLY A 183 -13.39 2.30 -18.90
C GLY A 183 -13.71 0.82 -18.94
N ASP A 184 -13.22 0.12 -19.96
CA ASP A 184 -13.40 -1.33 -20.08
C ASP A 184 -12.59 -2.04 -18.98
N LEU A 185 -13.28 -2.81 -18.14
CA LEU A 185 -12.60 -3.76 -17.27
C LEU A 185 -11.80 -4.74 -18.15
N PRO A 186 -10.58 -5.13 -17.73
CA PRO A 186 -9.81 -6.12 -18.47
C PRO A 186 -10.66 -7.37 -18.71
N GLY A 187 -10.91 -7.71 -19.99
CA GLY A 187 -11.74 -8.85 -20.39
C GLY A 187 -13.20 -8.55 -20.75
N ALA A 188 -13.65 -7.29 -20.74
CA ALA A 188 -15.00 -6.94 -21.22
C ALA A 188 -15.15 -7.07 -22.76
N GLY A 189 -14.05 -7.10 -23.50
CA GLY A 189 -14.00 -7.41 -24.93
C GLY A 189 -13.96 -8.91 -25.22
N GLY A 190 -15.06 -9.62 -24.95
CA GLY A 190 -15.14 -11.08 -25.16
C GLY A 190 -16.51 -11.72 -24.98
N ALA A 191 -17.59 -10.94 -25.03
CA ALA A 191 -18.96 -11.47 -25.05
C ALA A 191 -19.81 -10.68 -26.06
N ALA A 192 -19.37 -10.64 -27.32
CA ALA A 192 -20.19 -10.23 -28.44
C ALA A 192 -20.27 -11.38 -29.45
N ALA A 193 -21.48 -11.93 -29.58
CA ALA A 193 -22.00 -12.68 -30.72
C ALA A 193 -21.44 -14.10 -31.00
N GLU A 194 -21.94 -15.09 -30.26
CA GLU A 194 -22.60 -16.24 -30.92
C GLU A 194 -24.09 -16.03 -30.63
N GLY A 195 -24.88 -15.50 -31.57
CA GLY A 195 -25.18 -16.19 -32.80
C GLY A 195 -26.27 -17.21 -32.47
N ASP A 196 -27.51 -16.76 -32.43
CA ASP A 196 -28.66 -17.62 -32.70
C ASP A 196 -28.74 -17.79 -34.23
N PRO A 197 -28.44 -18.97 -34.79
CA PRO A 197 -29.06 -19.39 -36.03
C PRO A 197 -30.16 -20.38 -35.65
N GLY A 198 -31.40 -19.89 -35.65
CA GLY A 198 -32.55 -20.72 -35.38
C GLY A 198 -32.62 -21.95 -36.29
N VAL A 199 -33.05 -23.07 -35.70
CA VAL A 199 -34.11 -23.98 -36.20
C VAL A 199 -34.83 -24.53 -34.97
#